data_AF-A0A3C0V9K5-F1
#
_entry.id   AF-A0A3C0V9K5-F1
#
_cell.length_a   1.000
_cell.length_b   1.000
_cell.length_c   1.000
_cell.angle_alpha   90.00
_cell.angle_beta   90.00
_cell.angle_gamma   90.00
#
_symmetry.space_group_name_H-M   'P 1'
#
loop_
_entity.id
_entity.type
_entity.pdbx_description
1 polymer ?
#
loop_
_entity_poly.entity_id
_entity_poly.type
_entity_poly.pdbx_seq_one_letter_code
_entity_poly.pdbx_strand_id
1 'polypeptide(L)'
;MKTSHDACRSCSRGSAFVLAAASLALIAAGARAQTIPGPLHNEDETDFFWNARIEAGKAGEAIDRYVDVMADAGVKVFLCNTNARRTNYRSAVWDAYWDGYDPDGPDDQPLFASTPKEDIAAFRKGIGNMLAVHRQGIDYPARVAARCRARGVSPWISLRMNDCHYNDQPGHAFHGSFWKKNPQLRRKNCSGYFADCLDYSNAEVRDFFEALVAESLDRWDIDGLELDFMREPYLFSAGKEAEGAPILTAWLRGVRKMTVEAAAKRGHPVRLGVRVPSRPETASAMGLDAIGWAREGLIDLLVATPRWATLEFDMPLERWRELLRGAKVTLAGGLEVLYRPSPGAAAAMVSPELAAGAAASVLSRGAHAVYLFNYFQSGNVGWSRPVYSQTLAAMASLDTLGPLPRSTAITYRDIVAPGESYTAPLPATGKELSLRLTAVPAGDARRPCEIRIEIASGTDGARTVPLVSANGRPCTFLKEEAADGARRIVWQAPSEAIGADGACSLRIASAAENPTTVRKVELWIGAAARGGEETR
;
A
#
# COMPACT_ATOMS: atom_id res chain seq x y z
N MET A 1 82.48 -5.89 38.15
CA MET A 1 82.71 -7.25 38.68
C MET A 1 81.36 -7.77 39.16
N LYS A 2 80.87 -8.89 38.59
CA LYS A 2 79.78 -9.80 39.08
C LYS A 2 78.38 -9.18 39.33
N THR A 3 77.40 -9.38 38.43
CA THR A 3 76.36 -10.46 38.38
C THR A 3 75.42 -10.52 39.60
N SER A 4 74.11 -10.29 39.41
CA SER A 4 73.04 -11.34 39.38
C SER A 4 71.64 -10.84 39.81
N HIS A 5 70.66 -11.07 38.93
CA HIS A 5 69.25 -11.51 39.09
C HIS A 5 68.28 -10.99 40.17
N ASP A 6 67.18 -10.41 39.64
CA ASP A 6 65.74 -10.70 39.82
C ASP A 6 65.12 -10.80 41.23
N ALA A 7 64.16 -9.90 41.54
CA ALA A 7 62.73 -10.09 41.22
C ALA A 7 61.77 -9.19 42.05
N CYS A 8 60.81 -8.59 41.33
CA CYS A 8 59.38 -8.40 41.66
C CYS A 8 58.83 -7.27 42.58
N ARG A 9 57.88 -6.52 41.97
CA ARG A 9 56.70 -5.76 42.49
C ARG A 9 57.00 -4.41 43.15
N SER A 10 56.30 -3.30 42.85
CA SER A 10 55.03 -3.06 42.14
C SER A 10 54.86 -1.57 41.82
N CYS A 11 53.91 -1.28 40.94
CA CYS A 11 53.21 0.00 40.74
C CYS A 11 53.91 1.09 39.92
N SER A 12 53.51 1.18 38.65
CA SER A 12 53.38 2.48 37.98
C SER A 12 52.23 2.45 36.97
N ARG A 13 51.23 3.29 37.23
CA ARG A 13 50.31 3.82 36.22
C ARG A 13 51.13 4.60 35.19
N GLY A 14 50.85 4.43 33.91
CA GLY A 14 51.49 5.23 32.86
C GLY A 14 51.07 4.81 31.46
N SER A 15 50.09 5.55 30.94
CA SER A 15 49.93 5.95 29.54
C SER A 15 50.20 4.92 28.42
N ALA A 16 49.14 4.53 27.74
CA ALA A 16 49.19 4.14 26.34
C ALA A 16 47.99 4.75 25.60
N PHE A 17 48.17 5.99 25.16
CA PHE A 17 47.44 6.52 24.00
C PHE A 17 47.93 5.72 22.80
N VAL A 18 47.15 4.73 22.38
CA VAL A 18 47.34 4.03 21.09
C VAL A 18 46.14 4.35 20.23
N LEU A 19 46.43 4.93 19.06
CA LEU A 19 45.50 5.23 17.98
C LEU A 19 44.52 4.06 17.75
N ALA A 20 43.24 4.28 18.07
CA ALA A 20 42.15 3.47 17.55
C ALA A 20 41.66 4.09 16.23
N ALA A 21 42.54 4.11 15.23
CA ALA A 21 42.19 4.42 13.84
C ALA A 21 42.21 3.12 13.02
N ALA A 22 41.39 2.15 13.41
CA ALA A 22 41.04 0.97 12.62
C ALA A 22 40.01 0.15 13.39
N SER A 23 38.73 0.28 13.03
CA SER A 23 37.66 -0.76 13.06
C SER A 23 36.26 -0.12 12.93
N LEU A 24 36.05 0.70 11.89
CA LEU A 24 34.70 1.09 11.44
C LEU A 24 34.26 0.31 10.18
N ALA A 25 35.00 -0.75 9.87
CA ALA A 25 34.69 -1.71 8.83
C ALA A 25 34.71 -3.12 9.42
N LEU A 26 33.65 -3.51 10.16
CA LEU A 26 33.25 -4.91 10.40
C LEU A 26 32.07 -5.00 11.40
N ILE A 27 30.88 -4.53 10.98
CA ILE A 27 29.66 -5.36 10.99
C ILE A 27 28.92 -5.10 9.66
N ALA A 28 29.64 -5.26 8.54
CA ALA A 28 29.03 -5.63 7.27
C ALA A 28 29.12 -7.16 7.14
N ALA A 29 28.72 -7.87 8.20
CA ALA A 29 28.69 -9.32 8.20
C ALA A 29 27.42 -9.76 7.45
N GLY A 30 27.58 -10.10 6.17
CA GLY A 30 27.11 -11.37 5.59
C GLY A 30 25.64 -11.77 5.69
N ALA A 31 24.73 -10.96 6.27
CA ALA A 31 23.31 -11.22 6.17
C ALA A 31 22.95 -11.04 4.69
N ARG A 32 22.65 -12.14 4.00
CA ARG A 32 21.71 -12.08 2.87
C ARG A 32 20.57 -11.19 3.36
N ALA A 33 20.29 -10.10 2.66
CA ALA A 33 19.16 -9.24 3.02
C ALA A 33 17.95 -10.16 3.11
N GLN A 34 17.46 -10.37 4.33
CA GLN A 34 16.31 -11.24 4.54
C GLN A 34 15.14 -10.53 3.90
N THR A 35 14.55 -11.19 2.91
CA THR A 35 13.28 -10.79 2.30
C THR A 35 12.27 -10.51 3.41
N ILE A 36 11.59 -9.37 3.34
CA ILE A 36 10.54 -9.03 4.30
C ILE A 36 9.34 -9.94 4.01
N PRO A 37 8.93 -10.82 4.94
CA PRO A 37 7.79 -11.70 4.70
C PRO A 37 6.49 -10.90 4.73
N GLY A 38 5.55 -11.25 3.85
CA GLY A 38 4.19 -10.72 3.85
C GLY A 38 3.18 -11.63 4.55
N PRO A 39 1.94 -11.17 4.71
CA PRO A 39 1.41 -9.89 4.25
C PRO A 39 1.91 -8.71 5.09
N LEU A 40 2.11 -7.57 4.42
CA LEU A 40 2.36 -6.26 5.04
C LEU A 40 1.03 -5.52 5.09
N HIS A 41 0.64 -5.01 6.25
CA HIS A 41 -0.63 -4.30 6.43
C HIS A 41 -0.36 -2.86 6.84
N ASN A 42 -0.98 -1.92 6.12
CA ASN A 42 -1.01 -0.51 6.47
C ASN A 42 -2.28 -0.20 7.24
N GLU A 43 -2.11 0.25 8.48
CA GLU A 43 -3.17 0.91 9.24
C GLU A 43 -3.03 2.41 9.02
N ASP A 44 -4.06 3.05 8.49
CA ASP A 44 -3.99 4.47 8.23
C ASP A 44 -4.04 5.30 9.53
N GLU A 45 -3.78 6.59 9.41
CA GLU A 45 -3.67 7.51 10.55
C GLU A 45 -5.00 7.77 11.26
N THR A 46 -6.14 7.39 10.67
CA THR A 46 -7.49 7.75 11.15
C THR A 46 -8.40 6.58 11.46
N ASP A 47 -8.32 5.44 10.76
CA ASP A 47 -9.32 4.36 10.80
C ASP A 47 -9.57 3.86 12.21
N PHE A 48 -8.52 3.48 12.94
CA PHE A 48 -8.62 3.09 14.35
C PHE A 48 -9.43 4.11 15.17
N PHE A 49 -9.16 5.40 15.03
CA PHE A 49 -9.83 6.44 15.83
C PHE A 49 -11.25 6.73 15.37
N TRP A 50 -11.57 6.54 14.09
CA TRP A 50 -12.92 6.75 13.56
C TRP A 50 -13.83 5.55 13.81
N ASN A 51 -13.28 4.33 13.76
CA ASN A 51 -14.08 3.11 13.62
C ASN A 51 -13.92 2.13 14.77
N ALA A 52 -12.77 2.10 15.47
CA ALA A 52 -12.62 1.19 16.60
C ALA A 52 -13.48 1.61 17.80
N ARG A 53 -14.00 0.61 18.53
CA ARG A 53 -14.68 0.85 19.80
C ARG A 53 -13.64 1.10 20.89
N ILE A 54 -13.51 2.36 21.28
CA ILE A 54 -12.65 2.81 22.38
C ILE A 54 -13.55 3.09 23.59
N GLU A 55 -13.52 2.20 24.57
CA GLU A 55 -14.23 2.40 25.83
C GLU A 55 -13.50 3.42 26.71
N ALA A 56 -14.24 4.17 27.52
CA ALA A 56 -13.66 5.19 28.40
C ALA A 56 -12.60 4.58 29.33
N GLY A 57 -11.40 5.15 29.35
CA GLY A 57 -10.28 4.66 30.14
C GLY A 57 -9.67 3.33 29.66
N LYS A 58 -10.05 2.85 28.48
CA LYS A 58 -9.65 1.54 27.91
C LYS A 58 -9.01 1.66 26.52
N ALA A 59 -8.37 2.79 26.23
CA ALA A 59 -7.74 3.01 24.94
C ALA A 59 -6.58 2.04 24.70
N GLY A 60 -5.78 1.74 25.73
CA GLY A 60 -4.66 0.81 25.62
C GLY A 60 -5.10 -0.60 25.25
N GLU A 61 -6.17 -1.10 25.88
CA GLU A 61 -6.75 -2.40 25.56
C GLU A 61 -7.42 -2.42 24.20
N ALA A 62 -8.01 -1.30 23.75
CA ALA A 62 -8.57 -1.20 22.40
C ALA A 62 -7.48 -1.30 21.32
N ILE A 63 -6.35 -0.60 21.50
CA ILE A 63 -5.18 -0.70 20.61
C ILE A 63 -4.64 -2.12 20.59
N ASP A 64 -4.47 -2.74 21.77
CA ASP A 64 -3.94 -4.10 21.87
C ASP A 64 -4.83 -5.10 21.14
N ARG A 65 -6.14 -5.03 21.36
CA ARG A 65 -7.11 -5.89 20.67
C ARG A 65 -7.08 -5.70 19.16
N TYR A 66 -6.89 -4.47 18.68
CA TYR A 66 -6.80 -4.20 17.25
C TYR A 66 -5.58 -4.91 16.64
N VAL A 67 -4.39 -4.73 17.24
CA VAL A 67 -3.16 -5.40 16.80
C VAL A 67 -3.29 -6.92 16.89
N ASP A 68 -3.96 -7.43 17.93
CA ASP A 68 -4.20 -8.87 18.10
C ASP A 68 -4.97 -9.47 16.93
N VAL A 69 -6.03 -8.80 16.44
CA VAL A 69 -6.80 -9.27 15.28
C VAL A 69 -5.91 -9.35 14.05
N MET A 70 -5.06 -8.36 13.83
CA MET A 70 -4.17 -8.32 12.67
C MET A 70 -3.09 -9.40 12.74
N ALA A 71 -2.53 -9.64 13.94
CA ALA A 71 -1.61 -10.74 14.18
C ALA A 71 -2.28 -12.10 13.95
N ASP A 72 -3.51 -12.29 14.45
CA ASP A 72 -4.30 -13.52 14.26
C ASP A 72 -4.67 -13.75 12.78
N ALA A 73 -4.84 -12.66 12.02
CA ALA A 73 -5.03 -12.68 10.56
C ALA A 73 -3.73 -12.96 9.78
N GLY A 74 -2.61 -13.23 10.45
CA GLY A 74 -1.36 -13.66 9.81
C GLY A 74 -0.47 -12.54 9.30
N VAL A 75 -0.77 -11.27 9.60
CA VAL A 75 0.07 -10.12 9.25
C VAL A 75 1.48 -10.29 9.81
N LYS A 76 2.49 -10.00 8.98
CA LYS A 76 3.91 -10.11 9.36
C LYS A 76 4.57 -8.78 9.65
N VAL A 77 4.12 -7.73 8.96
CA VAL A 77 4.54 -6.35 9.18
C VAL A 77 3.29 -5.50 9.35
N PHE A 78 3.21 -4.78 10.47
CA PHE A 78 2.15 -3.81 10.73
C PHE A 78 2.75 -2.41 10.59
N LEU A 79 2.31 -1.67 9.57
CA LEU A 79 2.71 -0.30 9.32
C LEU A 79 1.68 0.62 9.96
N CYS A 80 2.03 1.19 11.11
CA CYS A 80 1.23 2.19 11.80
C CYS A 80 1.46 3.54 11.12
N ASN A 81 0.48 4.03 10.36
CA ASN A 81 0.57 5.38 9.82
C ASN A 81 0.30 6.41 10.92
N THR A 82 1.12 7.46 10.98
CA THR A 82 1.05 8.46 12.06
C THR A 82 0.69 9.86 11.60
N ASN A 83 0.60 10.10 10.29
CA ASN A 83 0.35 11.43 9.76
C ASN A 83 -0.39 11.43 8.42
N ALA A 84 -1.16 12.50 8.24
CA ALA A 84 -1.42 13.04 6.92
C ALA A 84 -0.80 14.45 6.85
N ARG A 85 -1.60 15.52 6.94
CA ARG A 85 -1.08 16.89 7.17
C ARG A 85 -0.97 17.28 8.65
N ARG A 86 -1.43 16.40 9.53
CA ARG A 86 -1.35 16.48 10.99
C ARG A 86 -1.01 15.10 11.54
N THR A 87 -0.54 15.05 12.77
CA THR A 87 -0.22 13.80 13.46
C THR A 87 -1.39 13.29 14.31
N ASN A 88 -1.55 11.97 14.38
CA ASN A 88 -2.51 11.30 15.26
C ASN A 88 -1.98 11.08 16.70
N TYR A 89 -0.80 11.60 16.98
CA TYR A 89 -0.14 11.63 18.28
C TYR A 89 0.36 13.05 18.58
N ARG A 90 0.77 13.30 19.82
CA ARG A 90 1.37 14.58 20.22
C ARG A 90 2.81 14.65 19.71
N SER A 91 3.01 15.20 18.52
CA SER A 91 4.34 15.50 17.95
C SER A 91 4.95 16.76 18.59
N ALA A 92 6.27 16.81 18.65
CA ALA A 92 7.04 18.01 19.02
C ALA A 92 7.36 18.92 17.82
N VAL A 93 7.21 18.42 16.60
CA VAL A 93 7.62 19.12 15.36
C VAL A 93 6.45 19.44 14.43
N TRP A 94 5.32 18.73 14.56
CA TRP A 94 4.13 18.88 13.73
C TRP A 94 2.87 19.13 14.57
N ASP A 95 1.86 19.74 13.93
CA ASP A 95 0.54 19.89 14.54
C ASP A 95 -0.12 18.52 14.71
N ALA A 96 -0.74 18.30 15.87
CA ALA A 96 -1.66 17.19 16.07
C ALA A 96 -3.05 17.53 15.51
N TYR A 97 -3.85 16.49 15.22
CA TYR A 97 -5.23 16.66 14.76
C TYR A 97 -6.11 17.50 15.70
N TRP A 98 -5.84 17.46 17.00
CA TRP A 98 -6.61 18.19 18.01
C TRP A 98 -6.04 19.57 18.36
N ASP A 99 -5.01 20.06 17.65
CA ASP A 99 -4.53 21.43 17.86
C ASP A 99 -5.54 22.44 17.33
N GLY A 100 -6.12 23.22 18.25
CA GLY A 100 -7.24 24.12 18.03
C GLY A 100 -8.62 23.49 18.24
N TYR A 101 -8.69 22.22 18.67
CA TYR A 101 -9.95 21.54 18.97
C TYR A 101 -10.42 21.85 20.40
N ASP A 102 -11.66 22.33 20.52
CA ASP A 102 -12.38 22.46 21.77
C ASP A 102 -13.41 21.31 21.89
N PRO A 103 -13.17 20.30 22.76
CA PRO A 103 -14.08 19.16 22.90
C PRO A 103 -15.42 19.54 23.52
N ASP A 104 -15.46 20.57 24.36
CA ASP A 104 -16.66 21.05 25.06
C ASP A 104 -17.34 22.22 24.32
N GLY A 105 -16.63 22.80 23.34
CA GLY A 105 -17.10 23.88 22.50
C GLY A 105 -18.10 23.46 21.42
N PRO A 106 -18.81 24.43 20.81
CA PRO A 106 -19.82 24.17 19.79
C PRO A 106 -19.21 23.66 18.47
N ASP A 107 -20.07 23.25 17.53
CA ASP A 107 -19.66 22.74 16.22
C ASP A 107 -19.09 23.81 15.29
N ASP A 108 -19.45 25.08 15.50
CA ASP A 108 -18.94 26.24 14.75
C ASP A 108 -17.61 26.80 15.31
N GLN A 109 -16.90 26.02 16.11
CA GLN A 109 -15.57 26.36 16.60
C GLN A 109 -14.57 26.60 15.46
N PRO A 110 -13.53 27.42 15.66
CA PRO A 110 -12.60 27.84 14.59
C PRO A 110 -11.98 26.70 13.78
N LEU A 111 -11.72 25.54 14.40
CA LEU A 111 -11.13 24.39 13.72
C LEU A 111 -12.01 23.87 12.57
N PHE A 112 -13.34 23.90 12.73
CA PHE A 112 -14.31 23.36 11.76
C PHE A 112 -14.93 24.44 10.87
N ALA A 113 -14.45 25.68 10.92
CA ALA A 113 -15.04 26.81 10.19
C ALA A 113 -15.15 26.58 8.67
N SER A 114 -14.31 25.71 8.09
CA SER A 114 -14.37 25.31 6.67
C SER A 114 -14.56 23.81 6.48
N THR A 115 -15.06 23.11 7.48
CA THR A 115 -15.45 21.70 7.39
C THR A 115 -16.94 21.62 7.06
N PRO A 116 -17.37 20.80 6.08
CA PRO A 116 -18.79 20.62 5.76
C PRO A 116 -19.56 20.18 7.00
N LYS A 117 -20.77 20.73 7.22
CA LYS A 117 -21.52 20.51 8.47
C LYS A 117 -21.83 19.03 8.70
N GLU A 118 -22.10 18.32 7.62
CA GLU A 118 -22.32 16.87 7.58
C GLU A 118 -21.12 16.05 8.06
N ASP A 119 -19.90 16.58 7.91
CA ASP A 119 -18.66 15.88 8.28
C ASP A 119 -18.22 16.18 9.72
N ILE A 120 -18.69 17.28 10.32
CA ILE A 120 -18.24 17.74 11.65
C ILE A 120 -18.40 16.66 12.71
N ALA A 121 -19.54 15.95 12.74
CA ALA A 121 -19.78 14.92 13.75
C ALA A 121 -18.75 13.78 13.66
N ALA A 122 -18.39 13.35 12.46
CA ALA A 122 -17.37 12.33 12.24
C ALA A 122 -15.98 12.84 12.65
N PHE A 123 -15.63 14.08 12.27
CA PHE A 123 -14.37 14.69 12.68
C PHE A 123 -14.25 14.85 14.19
N ARG A 124 -15.30 15.30 14.88
CA ARG A 124 -15.32 15.38 16.34
C ARG A 124 -15.11 14.03 16.99
N LYS A 125 -15.76 12.97 16.49
CA LYS A 125 -15.58 11.61 16.99
C LYS A 125 -14.11 11.19 16.87
N GLY A 126 -13.55 11.32 15.68
CA GLY A 126 -12.18 10.89 15.39
C GLY A 126 -11.11 11.68 16.15
N ILE A 127 -11.14 13.01 16.04
CA ILE A 127 -10.22 13.92 16.76
C ILE A 127 -10.39 13.76 18.27
N GLY A 128 -11.63 13.64 18.75
CA GLY A 128 -11.94 13.39 20.15
C GLY A 128 -11.34 12.09 20.66
N ASN A 129 -11.39 11.01 19.86
CA ASN A 129 -10.77 9.73 20.21
C ASN A 129 -9.23 9.82 20.25
N MET A 130 -8.60 10.50 19.29
CA MET A 130 -7.15 10.76 19.32
C MET A 130 -6.74 11.53 20.59
N LEU A 131 -7.48 12.60 20.92
CA LEU A 131 -7.26 13.39 22.12
C LEU A 131 -7.50 12.56 23.39
N ALA A 132 -8.52 11.71 23.42
CA ALA A 132 -8.82 10.84 24.57
C ALA A 132 -7.73 9.80 24.82
N VAL A 133 -7.14 9.23 23.77
CA VAL A 133 -5.98 8.33 23.88
C VAL A 133 -4.79 9.08 24.48
N HIS A 134 -4.49 10.28 23.97
CA HIS A 134 -3.42 11.12 24.51
C HIS A 134 -3.65 11.52 25.98
N ARG A 135 -4.87 11.93 26.35
CA ARG A 135 -5.24 12.31 27.73
C ARG A 135 -5.14 11.16 28.73
N GLN A 136 -5.23 9.91 28.27
CA GLN A 136 -4.96 8.72 29.08
C GLN A 136 -3.45 8.45 29.29
N GLY A 137 -2.57 9.30 28.75
CA GLY A 137 -1.12 9.12 28.85
C GLY A 137 -0.57 8.06 27.89
N ILE A 138 -1.34 7.67 26.88
CA ILE A 138 -0.94 6.64 25.92
C ILE A 138 -0.31 7.29 24.68
N ASP A 139 0.93 6.90 24.41
CA ASP A 139 1.60 7.12 23.13
C ASP A 139 1.14 6.02 22.15
N TYR A 140 0.26 6.37 21.21
CA TYR A 140 -0.41 5.41 20.33
C TYR A 140 0.60 4.57 19.52
N PRO A 141 1.54 5.15 18.75
CA PRO A 141 2.48 4.34 17.98
C PRO A 141 3.42 3.51 18.86
N ALA A 142 3.84 4.02 20.03
CA ALA A 142 4.62 3.23 20.97
C ALA A 142 3.87 1.99 21.48
N ARG A 143 2.57 2.13 21.77
CA ARG A 143 1.72 1.03 22.23
C ARG A 143 1.49 -0.01 21.13
N VAL A 144 1.22 0.45 19.90
CA VAL A 144 1.11 -0.42 18.72
C VAL A 144 2.41 -1.21 18.52
N ALA A 145 3.56 -0.53 18.55
CA ALA A 145 4.87 -1.18 18.36
C ALA A 145 5.14 -2.24 19.43
N ALA A 146 4.91 -1.90 20.70
CA ALA A 146 5.07 -2.84 21.82
C ALA A 146 4.16 -4.08 21.67
N ARG A 147 2.90 -3.88 21.28
CA ARG A 147 1.98 -5.01 21.08
C ARG A 147 2.36 -5.86 19.88
N CYS A 148 2.78 -5.25 18.77
CA CYS A 148 3.28 -5.98 17.60
C CYS A 148 4.44 -6.90 18.00
N ARG A 149 5.45 -6.37 18.72
CA ARG A 149 6.57 -7.17 19.23
C ARG A 149 6.09 -8.33 20.11
N ALA A 150 5.17 -8.08 21.05
CA ALA A 150 4.62 -9.11 21.92
C ALA A 150 3.85 -10.21 21.15
N ARG A 151 3.35 -9.91 19.95
CA ARG A 151 2.63 -10.83 19.07
C ARG A 151 3.48 -11.41 17.94
N GLY A 152 4.78 -11.10 17.89
CA GLY A 152 5.68 -11.57 16.82
C GLY A 152 5.44 -10.93 15.45
N VAL A 153 4.83 -9.73 15.43
CA VAL A 153 4.63 -8.91 14.23
C VAL A 153 5.68 -7.81 14.23
N SER A 154 6.29 -7.54 13.07
CA SER A 154 7.31 -6.49 12.91
C SER A 154 6.64 -5.10 12.87
N PRO A 155 6.88 -4.21 13.85
CA PRO A 155 6.26 -2.88 13.86
C PRO A 155 7.02 -1.89 12.97
N TRP A 156 6.28 -1.21 12.11
CA TRP A 156 6.80 -0.15 11.25
C TRP A 156 5.98 1.12 11.44
N ILE A 157 6.60 2.28 11.16
CA ILE A 157 5.88 3.53 10.93
C ILE A 157 5.78 3.77 9.43
N SER A 158 4.60 4.20 8.96
CA SER A 158 4.41 4.72 7.60
C SER A 158 4.09 6.20 7.67
N LEU A 159 4.73 7.01 6.84
CA LEU A 159 4.52 8.45 6.77
C LEU A 159 3.92 8.84 5.42
N ARG A 160 2.75 9.49 5.41
CA ARG A 160 2.20 10.05 4.16
C ARG A 160 3.03 11.26 3.76
N MET A 161 3.65 11.20 2.58
CA MET A 161 4.69 12.18 2.20
C MET A 161 4.14 13.44 1.52
N ASN A 162 2.86 13.50 1.16
CA ASN A 162 2.26 14.69 0.55
C ASN A 162 0.73 14.64 0.54
N ASP A 163 0.10 14.13 1.60
CA ASP A 163 -1.34 13.90 1.60
C ASP A 163 -2.10 15.21 1.33
N CYS A 164 -3.17 15.13 0.55
CA CYS A 164 -3.87 16.28 0.04
C CYS A 164 -5.41 16.17 0.09
N HIS A 165 -5.94 15.35 1.00
CA HIS A 165 -7.39 15.32 1.25
C HIS A 165 -7.94 16.71 1.55
N TYR A 166 -9.16 17.00 1.07
CA TYR A 166 -9.83 18.29 1.23
C TYR A 166 -9.05 19.50 0.66
N ASN A 167 -8.22 19.29 -0.37
CA ASN A 167 -7.44 20.36 -1.01
C ASN A 167 -8.30 21.49 -1.60
N ASP A 168 -9.53 21.18 -2.00
CA ASP A 168 -10.55 22.13 -2.44
C ASP A 168 -11.06 23.05 -1.32
N GLN A 169 -10.72 22.74 -0.06
CA GLN A 169 -11.14 23.48 1.13
C GLN A 169 -9.92 23.86 2.00
N PRO A 170 -9.18 24.93 1.67
CA PRO A 170 -7.92 25.27 2.36
C PRO A 170 -8.05 25.52 3.87
N GLY A 171 -9.23 25.93 4.33
CA GLY A 171 -9.51 26.13 5.75
C GLY A 171 -9.79 24.85 6.54
N HIS A 172 -10.00 23.71 5.87
CA HIS A 172 -10.47 22.45 6.46
C HIS A 172 -9.61 21.99 7.66
N ALA A 173 -10.25 21.32 8.63
CA ALA A 173 -9.61 20.84 9.86
C ALA A 173 -8.46 19.86 9.61
N PHE A 174 -8.51 19.14 8.50
CA PHE A 174 -7.48 18.22 8.03
C PHE A 174 -6.10 18.89 7.87
N HIS A 175 -6.06 20.15 7.43
CA HIS A 175 -4.82 20.82 7.06
C HIS A 175 -4.05 21.32 8.29
N GLY A 176 -2.76 20.97 8.37
CA GLY A 176 -1.80 21.51 9.32
C GLY A 176 -1.37 22.94 8.99
N SER A 177 -0.85 23.64 10.01
CA SER A 177 -0.48 25.05 9.96
C SER A 177 0.65 25.33 8.99
N PHE A 178 1.62 24.42 8.82
CA PHE A 178 2.70 24.56 7.84
C PHE A 178 2.15 24.74 6.42
N TRP A 179 1.25 23.86 5.98
CA TRP A 179 0.64 23.96 4.64
C TRP A 179 -0.27 25.20 4.50
N LYS A 180 -1.04 25.54 5.56
CA LYS A 180 -1.93 26.72 5.54
C LYS A 180 -1.15 28.03 5.42
N LYS A 181 -0.03 28.15 6.14
CA LYS A 181 0.78 29.38 6.21
C LYS A 181 1.77 29.54 5.05
N ASN A 182 2.01 28.48 4.28
CA ASN A 182 3.03 28.47 3.23
C ASN A 182 2.48 28.11 1.84
N PRO A 183 1.47 28.82 1.29
CA PRO A 183 0.96 28.55 -0.04
C PRO A 183 2.02 28.70 -1.14
N GLN A 184 3.07 29.50 -0.93
CA GLN A 184 4.20 29.64 -1.85
C GLN A 184 5.04 28.37 -2.04
N LEU A 185 4.94 27.41 -1.10
CA LEU A 185 5.66 26.13 -1.14
C LEU A 185 4.87 25.02 -1.87
N ARG A 186 3.69 25.34 -2.41
CA ARG A 186 2.89 24.39 -3.19
C ARG A 186 3.43 24.25 -4.62
N ARG A 187 3.09 23.14 -5.26
CA ARG A 187 3.40 22.90 -6.67
C ARG A 187 2.79 23.99 -7.56
N LYS A 188 3.53 24.34 -8.61
CA LYS A 188 3.18 25.39 -9.57
C LYS A 188 2.85 24.78 -10.93
N ASN A 189 2.03 25.49 -11.70
CA ASN A 189 1.61 25.10 -13.05
C ASN A 189 0.91 23.72 -13.10
N CYS A 190 0.26 23.33 -12.00
CA CYS A 190 -0.52 22.10 -11.89
C CYS A 190 -2.00 22.45 -11.76
N SER A 191 -2.88 21.56 -12.18
CA SER A 191 -4.34 21.73 -12.06
C SER A 191 -4.99 20.50 -11.44
N GLY A 192 -6.24 20.67 -10.99
CA GLY A 192 -7.04 19.61 -10.38
C GLY A 192 -6.65 19.32 -8.93
N TYR A 193 -7.14 18.19 -8.42
CA TYR A 193 -7.08 17.81 -7.00
C TYR A 193 -5.66 17.84 -6.39
N PHE A 194 -4.63 17.49 -7.17
CA PHE A 194 -3.24 17.42 -6.73
C PHE A 194 -2.45 18.74 -6.86
N ALA A 195 -3.08 19.82 -7.33
CA ALA A 195 -2.39 21.08 -7.63
C ALA A 195 -1.73 21.69 -6.38
N ASP A 196 -2.41 21.61 -5.23
CA ASP A 196 -1.96 22.21 -3.98
C ASP A 196 -1.12 21.27 -3.09
N CYS A 197 -0.59 20.17 -3.62
CA CYS A 197 0.43 19.39 -2.92
C CYS A 197 1.71 20.24 -2.71
N LEU A 198 2.51 19.91 -1.69
CA LEU A 198 3.78 20.60 -1.43
C LEU A 198 4.83 20.25 -2.50
N ASP A 199 5.68 21.21 -2.86
CA ASP A 199 6.76 21.03 -3.83
C ASP A 199 8.09 20.75 -3.13
N TYR A 200 8.58 19.53 -3.28
CA TYR A 200 9.82 19.00 -2.70
C TYR A 200 11.09 19.64 -3.26
N SER A 201 10.99 20.49 -4.29
CA SER A 201 12.12 21.32 -4.74
C SER A 201 12.56 22.31 -3.65
N ASN A 202 11.64 22.74 -2.79
CA ASN A 202 11.92 23.66 -1.68
C ASN A 202 12.54 22.91 -0.50
N ALA A 203 13.62 23.45 0.06
CA ALA A 203 14.30 22.83 1.21
C ALA A 203 13.37 22.79 2.43
N GLU A 204 12.57 23.84 2.64
CA GLU A 204 11.64 23.98 3.75
C GLU A 204 10.59 22.86 3.78
N VAL A 205 10.17 22.37 2.60
CA VAL A 205 9.27 21.21 2.50
C VAL A 205 10.00 19.94 2.94
N ARG A 206 11.22 19.73 2.45
CA ARG A 206 12.02 18.55 2.80
C ARG A 206 12.39 18.52 4.28
N ASP A 207 12.79 19.66 4.83
CA ASP A 207 13.13 19.83 6.26
C ASP A 207 11.91 19.56 7.15
N PHE A 208 10.71 19.98 6.72
CA PHE A 208 9.45 19.71 7.42
C PHE A 208 9.18 18.20 7.54
N PHE A 209 9.33 17.43 6.45
CA PHE A 209 9.18 15.98 6.49
C PHE A 209 10.35 15.27 7.19
N GLU A 210 11.58 15.76 7.03
CA GLU A 210 12.77 15.24 7.69
C GLU A 210 12.68 15.34 9.22
N ALA A 211 12.09 16.41 9.74
CA ALA A 211 11.83 16.56 11.17
C ALA A 211 10.91 15.44 11.71
N LEU A 212 9.87 15.08 10.96
CA LEU A 212 8.95 14.00 11.35
C LEU A 212 9.61 12.61 11.24
N VAL A 213 10.45 12.41 10.22
CA VAL A 213 11.29 11.21 10.07
C VAL A 213 12.21 11.06 11.29
N ALA A 214 12.91 12.12 11.67
CA ALA A 214 13.82 12.11 12.81
C ALA A 214 13.09 11.84 14.12
N GLU A 215 11.95 12.50 14.37
CA GLU A 215 11.11 12.25 15.55
C GLU A 215 10.67 10.78 15.61
N SER A 216 10.20 10.21 14.49
CA SER A 216 9.72 8.83 14.45
C SER A 216 10.81 7.81 14.81
N LEU A 217 12.01 7.99 14.24
CA LEU A 217 13.16 7.11 14.47
C LEU A 217 13.73 7.24 15.89
N ASP A 218 13.71 8.45 16.47
CA ASP A 218 14.22 8.69 17.82
C ASP A 218 13.25 8.21 18.91
N ARG A 219 11.94 8.40 18.68
CA ARG A 219 10.90 8.19 19.70
C ARG A 219 10.48 6.74 19.86
N TRP A 220 10.37 5.99 18.76
CA TRP A 220 9.79 4.64 18.80
C TRP A 220 10.80 3.54 18.46
N ASP A 221 10.64 2.41 19.13
CA ASP A 221 11.36 1.17 18.84
C ASP A 221 10.64 0.42 17.70
N ILE A 222 11.01 0.73 16.47
CA ILE A 222 10.43 0.17 15.23
C ILE A 222 11.46 -0.59 14.41
N ASP A 223 11.00 -1.58 13.66
CA ASP A 223 11.84 -2.39 12.76
C ASP A 223 12.01 -1.73 11.39
N GLY A 224 11.18 -0.75 11.06
CA GLY A 224 11.34 0.03 9.85
C GLY A 224 10.45 1.26 9.75
N LEU A 225 10.85 2.14 8.84
CA LEU A 225 10.15 3.35 8.45
C LEU A 225 9.79 3.23 6.98
N GLU A 226 8.56 3.57 6.63
CA GLU A 226 8.10 3.68 5.25
C GLU A 226 7.79 5.14 4.90
N LEU A 227 8.30 5.59 3.75
CA LEU A 227 7.90 6.84 3.12
C LEU A 227 6.82 6.54 2.07
N ASP A 228 5.57 6.81 2.41
CA ASP A 228 4.43 6.62 1.51
C ASP A 228 4.31 7.80 0.53
N PHE A 229 5.11 7.73 -0.54
CA PHE A 229 4.99 8.68 -1.65
C PHE A 229 3.70 8.47 -2.45
N MET A 230 2.89 7.44 -2.19
CA MET A 230 1.60 7.27 -2.87
C MET A 230 0.46 8.06 -2.21
N ARG A 231 0.79 8.88 -1.20
CA ARG A 231 -0.09 9.87 -0.57
C ARG A 231 0.61 11.22 -0.45
N GLU A 232 0.84 11.99 -1.51
CA GLU A 232 0.53 11.74 -2.93
C GLU A 232 1.80 11.74 -3.81
N PRO A 233 1.81 11.02 -4.95
CA PRO A 233 3.02 10.81 -5.75
C PRO A 233 3.48 12.03 -6.55
N TYR A 234 2.75 13.13 -6.46
CA TYR A 234 3.04 14.38 -7.14
C TYR A 234 3.87 15.29 -6.22
N LEU A 235 5.20 15.22 -6.33
CA LEU A 235 6.12 15.92 -5.43
C LEU A 235 6.73 17.20 -6.01
N PHE A 236 6.64 17.42 -7.33
CA PHE A 236 7.29 18.54 -8.02
C PHE A 236 6.31 19.32 -8.88
N SER A 237 6.57 20.63 -9.06
CA SER A 237 5.87 21.46 -10.04
C SER A 237 5.89 20.83 -11.45
N ALA A 238 4.89 21.15 -12.29
CA ALA A 238 4.77 20.54 -13.61
C ALA A 238 6.04 20.79 -14.46
N GLY A 239 6.61 19.71 -15.00
CA GLY A 239 7.82 19.74 -15.83
C GLY A 239 9.12 19.84 -15.04
N LYS A 240 9.08 19.78 -13.72
CA LYS A 240 10.24 19.86 -12.82
C LYS A 240 10.63 18.53 -12.20
N GLU A 241 9.98 17.44 -12.58
CA GLU A 241 10.18 16.10 -12.03
C GLU A 241 11.62 15.60 -12.26
N ALA A 242 12.20 15.86 -13.44
CA ALA A 242 13.57 15.48 -13.77
C ALA A 242 14.62 16.29 -12.97
N GLU A 243 14.37 17.57 -12.71
CA GLU A 243 15.20 18.42 -11.84
C GLU A 243 15.07 18.00 -10.37
N GLY A 244 13.86 17.58 -9.97
CA GLY A 244 13.53 17.15 -8.63
C GLY A 244 14.07 15.76 -8.23
N ALA A 245 14.15 14.83 -9.17
CA ALA A 245 14.62 13.46 -8.92
C ALA A 245 15.98 13.37 -8.17
N PRO A 246 17.06 14.08 -8.60
CA PRO A 246 18.32 14.06 -7.86
C PRO A 246 18.21 14.74 -6.48
N ILE A 247 17.35 15.74 -6.32
CA ILE A 247 17.11 16.43 -5.04
C ILE A 247 16.47 15.46 -4.04
N LEU A 248 15.42 14.76 -4.44
CA LEU A 248 14.75 13.77 -3.59
C LEU A 248 15.67 12.59 -3.25
N THR A 249 16.47 12.14 -4.22
CA THR A 249 17.47 11.10 -3.99
C THR A 249 18.52 11.52 -2.97
N ALA A 250 19.02 12.75 -3.05
CA ALA A 250 19.97 13.29 -2.06
C ALA A 250 19.34 13.38 -0.66
N TRP A 251 18.08 13.82 -0.57
CA TRP A 251 17.34 13.82 0.68
C TRP A 251 17.15 12.40 1.26
N LEU A 252 16.82 11.42 0.42
CA LEU A 252 16.66 10.03 0.83
C LEU A 252 17.96 9.40 1.37
N ARG A 253 19.14 9.83 0.90
CA ARG A 253 20.43 9.44 1.51
C ARG A 253 20.54 9.93 2.95
N GLY A 254 20.05 11.13 3.24
CA GLY A 254 19.95 11.68 4.60
C GLY A 254 19.05 10.80 5.47
N VAL A 255 17.85 10.46 4.98
CA VAL A 255 16.93 9.56 5.68
C VAL A 255 17.56 8.19 5.93
N ARG A 256 18.25 7.60 4.94
CA ARG A 256 18.97 6.32 5.12
C ARG A 256 20.05 6.42 6.20
N LYS A 257 20.77 7.54 6.28
CA LYS A 257 21.75 7.74 7.35
C LYS A 257 21.06 7.72 8.72
N MET A 258 19.91 8.37 8.86
CA MET A 258 19.14 8.37 10.11
C MET A 258 18.66 6.97 10.50
N THR A 259 18.23 6.13 9.55
CA THR A 259 17.83 4.74 9.89
C THR A 259 19.01 3.89 10.33
N VAL A 260 20.19 4.09 9.74
CA VAL A 260 21.44 3.42 10.18
C VAL A 260 21.84 3.84 11.59
N GLU A 261 21.74 5.14 11.91
CA GLU A 261 22.01 5.67 13.24
C GLU A 261 21.01 5.15 14.29
N ALA A 262 19.72 5.11 13.92
CA ALA A 262 18.69 4.50 14.76
C ALA A 262 18.96 3.02 15.01
N ALA A 263 19.34 2.26 13.98
CA ALA A 263 19.71 0.85 14.14
C ALA A 263 20.90 0.65 15.09
N ALA A 264 21.93 1.49 15.00
CA ALA A 264 23.06 1.47 15.91
C ALA A 264 22.65 1.78 17.35
N LYS A 265 21.77 2.78 17.55
CA LYS A 265 21.24 3.16 18.86
C LYS A 265 20.38 2.05 19.49
N ARG A 266 19.58 1.34 18.70
CA ARG A 266 18.63 0.32 19.17
C ARG A 266 19.25 -1.08 19.32
N GLY A 267 20.36 -1.34 18.61
CA GLY A 267 21.01 -2.66 18.63
C GLY A 267 20.32 -3.71 17.74
N HIS A 268 19.41 -3.31 16.86
CA HIS A 268 18.81 -4.16 15.83
C HIS A 268 18.60 -3.37 14.52
N PRO A 269 18.42 -4.04 13.37
CA PRO A 269 18.18 -3.36 12.11
C PRO A 269 16.92 -2.49 12.13
N VAL A 270 17.01 -1.31 11.51
CA VAL A 270 15.88 -0.42 11.19
C VAL A 270 15.86 -0.22 9.68
N ARG A 271 14.85 -0.77 9.03
CA ARG A 271 14.70 -0.79 7.57
C ARG A 271 14.08 0.49 7.04
N LEU A 272 14.33 0.80 5.76
CA LEU A 272 13.68 1.90 5.04
C LEU A 272 12.86 1.35 3.87
N GLY A 273 11.58 1.71 3.80
CA GLY A 273 10.67 1.36 2.72
C GLY A 273 10.13 2.58 1.99
N VAL A 274 9.70 2.37 0.75
CA VAL A 274 8.98 3.39 -0.04
C VAL A 274 7.80 2.78 -0.78
N ARG A 275 6.73 3.55 -0.93
CA ARG A 275 5.63 3.24 -1.87
C ARG A 275 5.73 4.12 -3.11
N VAL A 276 5.59 3.53 -4.30
CA VAL A 276 5.69 4.24 -5.58
C VAL A 276 4.63 3.74 -6.57
N PRO A 277 4.38 4.48 -7.68
CA PRO A 277 3.45 4.05 -8.71
C PRO A 277 3.76 2.66 -9.23
N SER A 278 2.71 1.92 -9.60
CA SER A 278 2.81 0.53 -10.03
C SER A 278 3.70 0.32 -11.27
N ARG A 279 3.92 1.34 -12.11
CA ARG A 279 4.77 1.29 -13.31
C ARG A 279 6.12 1.95 -13.04
N PRO A 280 7.26 1.28 -13.31
CA PRO A 280 8.59 1.87 -13.12
C PRO A 280 8.78 3.18 -13.88
N GLU A 281 8.29 3.23 -15.12
CA GLU A 281 8.42 4.39 -16.00
C GLU A 281 7.62 5.58 -15.46
N THR A 282 6.41 5.34 -14.95
CA THR A 282 5.59 6.36 -14.28
C THR A 282 6.25 6.86 -13.01
N ALA A 283 6.77 5.96 -12.16
CA ALA A 283 7.49 6.35 -10.95
C ALA A 283 8.70 7.25 -11.29
N SER A 284 9.52 6.83 -12.25
CA SER A 284 10.68 7.61 -12.71
C SER A 284 10.27 8.96 -13.30
N ALA A 285 9.22 9.01 -14.12
CA ALA A 285 8.73 10.25 -14.73
C ALA A 285 8.15 11.24 -13.71
N MET A 286 7.73 10.76 -12.53
CA MET A 286 7.27 11.59 -11.41
C MET A 286 8.42 12.02 -10.48
N GLY A 287 9.66 11.66 -10.81
CA GLY A 287 10.86 12.00 -10.02
C GLY A 287 11.17 11.02 -8.88
N LEU A 288 10.54 9.83 -8.88
CA LEU A 288 10.77 8.77 -7.89
C LEU A 288 11.74 7.72 -8.47
N ASP A 289 13.05 7.91 -8.27
CA ASP A 289 14.10 6.99 -8.75
C ASP A 289 14.26 5.74 -7.87
N ALA A 290 13.17 4.97 -7.70
CA ALA A 290 13.16 3.78 -6.86
C ALA A 290 14.19 2.72 -7.27
N ILE A 291 14.52 2.65 -8.56
CA ILE A 291 15.53 1.71 -9.09
C ILE A 291 16.92 2.14 -8.65
N GLY A 292 17.26 3.43 -8.77
CA GLY A 292 18.49 4.00 -8.27
C GLY A 292 18.63 3.82 -6.76
N TRP A 293 17.57 4.13 -6.00
CA TRP A 293 17.55 3.97 -4.54
C TRP A 293 17.80 2.53 -4.11
N ALA A 294 17.20 1.55 -4.79
CA ALA A 294 17.42 0.14 -4.50
C ALA A 294 18.85 -0.33 -4.84
N ARG A 295 19.40 0.11 -5.98
CA ARG A 295 20.77 -0.23 -6.41
C ARG A 295 21.84 0.38 -5.50
N GLU A 296 21.60 1.58 -5.00
CA GLU A 296 22.46 2.25 -4.03
C GLU A 296 22.29 1.67 -2.60
N GLY A 297 21.26 0.85 -2.36
CA GLY A 297 21.00 0.26 -1.05
C GLY A 297 20.40 1.26 -0.05
N LEU A 298 19.70 2.29 -0.53
CA LEU A 298 18.99 3.26 0.31
C LEU A 298 17.72 2.65 0.91
N ILE A 299 17.03 1.80 0.15
CA ILE A 299 15.76 1.17 0.55
C ILE A 299 15.91 -0.35 0.67
N ASP A 300 15.22 -0.91 1.65
CA ASP A 300 15.10 -2.35 1.89
C ASP A 300 13.73 -2.91 1.43
N LEU A 301 12.73 -2.03 1.28
CA LEU A 301 11.38 -2.33 0.78
C LEU A 301 10.98 -1.36 -0.33
N LEU A 302 10.46 -1.90 -1.43
CA LEU A 302 9.81 -1.17 -2.49
C LEU A 302 8.40 -1.74 -2.69
N VAL A 303 7.38 -0.91 -2.52
CA VAL A 303 5.99 -1.27 -2.78
C VAL A 303 5.53 -0.61 -4.07
N ALA A 304 5.28 -1.41 -5.11
CA ALA A 304 4.64 -0.95 -6.34
C ALA A 304 3.12 -1.08 -6.18
N THR A 305 2.36 0.00 -6.37
CA THR A 305 0.94 0.04 -5.98
C THR A 305 0.12 1.02 -6.84
N PRO A 306 -1.21 0.83 -6.97
CA PRO A 306 -2.12 1.91 -7.33
C PRO A 306 -2.19 2.99 -6.24
N ARG A 307 -2.82 4.13 -6.56
CA ARG A 307 -3.11 5.16 -5.56
C ARG A 307 -4.30 4.78 -4.69
N TRP A 308 -5.51 4.71 -5.25
CA TRP A 308 -6.75 4.54 -4.48
C TRP A 308 -7.96 4.10 -5.31
N ALA A 309 -8.15 4.64 -6.52
CA ALA A 309 -9.44 4.56 -7.21
C ALA A 309 -9.84 3.12 -7.59
N THR A 310 -8.86 2.24 -7.80
CA THR A 310 -9.10 0.82 -8.06
C THR A 310 -7.85 0.01 -7.72
N LEU A 311 -8.02 -1.26 -7.35
CA LEU A 311 -6.92 -2.21 -7.32
C LEU A 311 -6.47 -2.60 -8.73
N GLU A 312 -5.21 -2.99 -8.86
CA GLU A 312 -4.60 -3.37 -10.14
C GLU A 312 -4.25 -4.86 -10.17
N PHE A 313 -4.91 -5.60 -11.05
CA PHE A 313 -4.60 -7.01 -11.28
C PHE A 313 -3.38 -7.19 -12.20
N ASP A 314 -3.04 -6.16 -12.98
CA ASP A 314 -2.03 -6.23 -14.04
C ASP A 314 -0.78 -5.36 -13.77
N MET A 315 -0.28 -5.35 -12.52
CA MET A 315 0.97 -4.65 -12.19
C MET A 315 2.19 -5.36 -12.80
N PRO A 316 3.10 -4.66 -13.51
CA PRO A 316 4.25 -5.25 -14.22
C PRO A 316 5.39 -5.61 -13.25
N LEU A 317 5.13 -6.51 -12.31
CA LEU A 317 6.09 -6.86 -11.26
C LEU A 317 7.30 -7.62 -11.80
N GLU A 318 7.15 -8.39 -12.86
CA GLU A 318 8.26 -9.02 -13.59
C GLU A 318 9.24 -7.97 -14.16
N ARG A 319 8.71 -6.83 -14.62
CA ARG A 319 9.54 -5.71 -15.10
C ARG A 319 10.29 -5.05 -13.95
N TRP A 320 9.64 -4.84 -12.81
CA TRP A 320 10.32 -4.40 -11.59
C TRP A 320 11.42 -5.37 -11.19
N ARG A 321 11.16 -6.68 -11.20
CA ARG A 321 12.15 -7.72 -10.87
C ARG A 321 13.36 -7.69 -11.79
N GLU A 322 13.15 -7.47 -13.08
CA GLU A 322 14.23 -7.30 -14.05
C GLU A 322 15.09 -6.06 -13.73
N LEU A 323 14.45 -4.90 -13.51
CA LEU A 323 15.13 -3.64 -13.26
C LEU A 323 15.90 -3.62 -11.93
N LEU A 324 15.39 -4.33 -10.93
CA LEU A 324 15.95 -4.48 -9.59
C LEU A 324 16.95 -5.65 -9.48
N ARG A 325 17.29 -6.32 -10.59
CA ARG A 325 18.25 -7.43 -10.58
C ARG A 325 19.56 -7.01 -9.92
N GLY A 326 19.98 -7.78 -8.92
CA GLY A 326 21.21 -7.52 -8.14
C GLY A 326 21.04 -6.56 -6.96
N ALA A 327 19.93 -5.80 -6.88
CA ALA A 327 19.62 -5.00 -5.71
C ALA A 327 19.12 -5.87 -4.55
N LYS A 328 19.51 -5.53 -3.33
CA LYS A 328 19.09 -6.21 -2.10
C LYS A 328 17.82 -5.58 -1.53
N VAL A 329 16.75 -5.56 -2.32
CA VAL A 329 15.47 -4.93 -1.96
C VAL A 329 14.32 -5.95 -2.01
N THR A 330 13.42 -5.86 -1.05
CA THR A 330 12.14 -6.59 -1.12
C THR A 330 11.18 -5.80 -2.00
N LEU A 331 10.82 -6.36 -3.15
CA LEU A 331 9.66 -5.92 -3.94
C LEU A 331 8.36 -6.49 -3.36
N ALA A 332 7.39 -5.63 -3.06
CA ALA A 332 6.02 -5.98 -2.72
C ALA A 332 5.02 -5.38 -3.72
N GLY A 333 3.90 -6.06 -3.95
CA GLY A 333 2.78 -5.51 -4.72
C GLY A 333 1.68 -5.01 -3.79
N GLY A 334 1.34 -3.73 -3.92
CA GLY A 334 0.29 -3.08 -3.13
C GLY A 334 -1.10 -3.32 -3.69
N LEU A 335 -2.02 -3.70 -2.81
CA LEU A 335 -3.44 -3.84 -3.08
C LEU A 335 -4.20 -2.70 -2.43
N GLU A 336 -5.17 -2.17 -3.16
CA GLU A 336 -6.20 -1.25 -2.67
C GLU A 336 -7.52 -1.99 -2.45
N VAL A 337 -8.42 -1.39 -1.68
CA VAL A 337 -9.70 -2.00 -1.28
C VAL A 337 -10.84 -1.74 -2.27
N LEU A 338 -10.69 -0.74 -3.14
CA LEU A 338 -11.69 -0.39 -4.14
C LEU A 338 -11.53 -1.21 -5.41
N TYR A 339 -12.66 -1.65 -5.96
CA TYR A 339 -12.78 -2.27 -7.27
C TYR A 339 -13.60 -1.39 -8.21
N ARG A 340 -12.96 -0.96 -9.29
CA ARG A 340 -13.59 -0.24 -10.42
C ARG A 340 -13.03 -0.76 -11.74
N PRO A 341 -13.88 -1.27 -12.66
CA PRO A 341 -13.41 -1.78 -13.95
C PRO A 341 -12.96 -0.66 -14.91
N SER A 342 -13.45 0.57 -14.72
CA SER A 342 -13.08 1.74 -15.53
C SER A 342 -13.16 3.05 -14.73
N PRO A 343 -12.50 4.14 -15.18
CA PRO A 343 -12.52 5.43 -14.48
C PRO A 343 -13.92 6.03 -14.28
N GLY A 344 -14.88 5.72 -15.15
CA GLY A 344 -16.26 6.20 -15.07
C GLY A 344 -17.22 5.25 -14.34
N ALA A 345 -16.78 4.04 -13.98
CA ALA A 345 -17.64 3.08 -13.29
C ALA A 345 -17.82 3.43 -11.80
N ALA A 346 -18.95 3.02 -11.23
CA ALA A 346 -19.17 3.09 -9.79
C ALA A 346 -18.12 2.27 -9.02
N ALA A 347 -17.70 2.79 -7.87
CA ALA A 347 -16.81 2.08 -6.96
C ALA A 347 -17.56 1.01 -6.17
N ALA A 348 -16.95 -0.16 -6.04
CA ALA A 348 -17.38 -1.20 -5.12
C ALA A 348 -16.22 -1.57 -4.21
N MET A 349 -16.53 -2.09 -3.02
CA MET A 349 -15.52 -2.74 -2.18
C MET A 349 -15.11 -4.07 -2.82
N VAL A 350 -13.83 -4.41 -2.71
CA VAL A 350 -13.28 -5.68 -3.19
C VAL A 350 -13.93 -6.86 -2.46
N SER A 351 -14.31 -7.92 -3.19
CA SER A 351 -14.75 -9.17 -2.58
C SER A 351 -13.56 -10.01 -2.11
N PRO A 352 -13.76 -10.98 -1.19
CA PRO A 352 -12.68 -11.90 -0.79
C PRO A 352 -12.03 -12.62 -1.99
N GLU A 353 -12.81 -13.01 -3.00
CA GLU A 353 -12.28 -13.67 -4.20
C GLU A 353 -11.44 -12.73 -5.08
N LEU A 354 -11.87 -11.47 -5.24
CA LEU A 354 -11.09 -10.46 -5.97
C LEU A 354 -9.79 -10.13 -5.22
N ALA A 355 -9.84 -10.02 -3.90
CA ALA A 355 -8.66 -9.79 -3.08
C ALA A 355 -7.67 -10.97 -3.16
N ALA A 356 -8.17 -12.21 -3.05
CA ALA A 356 -7.36 -13.42 -3.22
C ALA A 356 -6.76 -13.50 -4.63
N GLY A 357 -7.52 -13.18 -5.68
CA GLY A 357 -7.01 -13.18 -7.05
C GLY A 357 -5.97 -12.09 -7.31
N ALA A 358 -6.13 -10.91 -6.74
CA ALA A 358 -5.16 -9.82 -6.84
C ALA A 358 -3.85 -10.16 -6.12
N ALA A 359 -3.93 -10.70 -4.89
CA ALA A 359 -2.77 -11.20 -4.16
C ALA A 359 -2.05 -12.32 -4.92
N ALA A 360 -2.81 -13.23 -5.53
CA ALA A 360 -2.26 -14.30 -6.33
C ALA A 360 -1.53 -13.75 -7.58
N SER A 361 -2.11 -12.76 -8.27
CA SER A 361 -1.46 -12.07 -9.40
C SER A 361 -0.17 -11.37 -8.99
N VAL A 362 -0.15 -10.72 -7.83
CA VAL A 362 1.05 -10.07 -7.29
C VAL A 362 2.19 -11.07 -7.07
N LEU A 363 1.90 -12.16 -6.36
CA LEU A 363 2.92 -13.15 -6.00
C LEU A 363 3.40 -13.96 -7.22
N SER A 364 2.50 -14.34 -8.13
CA SER A 364 2.87 -15.12 -9.33
C SER A 364 3.76 -14.34 -10.29
N ARG A 365 3.71 -13.01 -10.26
CA ARG A 365 4.54 -12.12 -11.08
C ARG A 365 5.84 -11.68 -10.40
N GLY A 366 6.17 -12.31 -9.27
CA GLY A 366 7.49 -12.23 -8.67
C GLY A 366 7.65 -11.18 -7.58
N ALA A 367 6.57 -10.55 -7.10
CA ALA A 367 6.67 -9.86 -5.81
C ALA A 367 6.97 -10.88 -4.70
N HIS A 368 7.75 -10.46 -3.71
CA HIS A 368 8.06 -11.31 -2.57
C HIS A 368 6.97 -11.29 -1.50
N ALA A 369 6.12 -10.26 -1.51
CA ALA A 369 5.09 -10.05 -0.51
C ALA A 369 3.91 -9.27 -1.08
N VAL A 370 2.75 -9.49 -0.47
CA VAL A 370 1.54 -8.69 -0.68
C VAL A 370 1.53 -7.56 0.35
N TYR A 371 1.28 -6.34 -0.11
CA TYR A 371 1.09 -5.16 0.73
C TYR A 371 -0.38 -4.73 0.66
N LEU A 372 -0.99 -4.46 1.81
CA LEU A 372 -2.43 -4.19 1.94
C LEU A 372 -2.63 -2.75 2.40
N PHE A 373 -3.26 -1.92 1.56
CA PHE A 373 -3.66 -0.57 1.90
C PHE A 373 -5.19 -0.48 1.92
N ASN A 374 -5.76 0.18 2.94
CA ASN A 374 -7.21 0.25 3.20
C ASN A 374 -7.92 -1.09 3.51
N TYR A 375 -7.19 -2.18 3.73
CA TYR A 375 -7.75 -3.44 4.22
C TYR A 375 -7.87 -3.40 5.75
N PHE A 376 -8.64 -2.46 6.29
CA PHE A 376 -8.82 -2.31 7.74
C PHE A 376 -9.77 -3.36 8.31
N GLN A 377 -9.86 -3.46 9.63
CA GLN A 377 -10.91 -4.28 10.26
C GLN A 377 -12.30 -3.70 9.98
N SER A 378 -12.38 -2.38 9.80
CA SER A 378 -13.53 -1.63 9.30
C SER A 378 -13.58 -1.63 7.77
N GLY A 379 -14.73 -1.28 7.19
CA GLY A 379 -14.82 -0.90 5.78
C GLY A 379 -14.92 -2.05 4.77
N ASN A 380 -14.49 -3.27 5.10
CA ASN A 380 -14.63 -4.43 4.21
C ASN A 380 -16.09 -4.95 4.14
N VAL A 381 -16.95 -4.22 3.43
CA VAL A 381 -18.39 -4.53 3.30
C VAL A 381 -18.58 -5.95 2.77
N GLY A 382 -19.35 -6.76 3.49
CA GLY A 382 -19.64 -8.15 3.14
C GLY A 382 -18.62 -9.17 3.64
N TRP A 383 -17.56 -8.75 4.34
CA TRP A 383 -16.59 -9.66 4.92
C TRP A 383 -16.95 -9.98 6.37
N SER A 384 -17.21 -11.25 6.67
CA SER A 384 -17.27 -11.69 8.07
C SER A 384 -15.85 -11.71 8.67
N ARG A 385 -15.72 -11.58 9.99
CA ARG A 385 -14.40 -11.62 10.66
C ARG A 385 -13.60 -12.90 10.36
N PRO A 386 -14.20 -14.11 10.33
CA PRO A 386 -13.49 -15.31 9.89
C PRO A 386 -13.00 -15.22 8.44
N VAL A 387 -13.84 -14.74 7.52
CA VAL A 387 -13.47 -14.56 6.10
C VAL A 387 -12.33 -13.55 5.95
N TYR A 388 -12.39 -12.43 6.67
CA TYR A 388 -11.32 -11.44 6.70
C TYR A 388 -9.99 -12.04 7.16
N SER A 389 -10.00 -12.72 8.31
CA SER A 389 -8.79 -13.31 8.88
C SER A 389 -8.21 -14.39 7.96
N GLN A 390 -9.05 -15.26 7.40
CA GLN A 390 -8.62 -16.33 6.49
C GLN A 390 -8.09 -15.78 5.17
N THR A 391 -8.72 -14.74 4.62
CA THR A 391 -8.31 -14.13 3.35
C THR A 391 -6.96 -13.45 3.50
N LEU A 392 -6.76 -12.65 4.55
CA LEU A 392 -5.47 -12.02 4.84
C LEU A 392 -4.37 -13.06 5.09
N ALA A 393 -4.65 -14.07 5.93
CA ALA A 393 -3.68 -15.13 6.23
C ALA A 393 -3.25 -15.88 4.96
N ALA A 394 -4.19 -16.10 4.03
CA ALA A 394 -3.89 -16.78 2.78
C ALA A 394 -2.95 -15.98 1.87
N MET A 395 -2.93 -14.64 1.95
CA MET A 395 -2.07 -13.77 1.13
C MET A 395 -0.57 -13.89 1.45
N ALA A 396 -0.18 -14.75 2.40
CA ALA A 396 1.22 -15.02 2.72
C ALA A 396 1.98 -15.73 1.59
N SER A 397 1.31 -16.53 0.75
CA SER A 397 1.95 -17.30 -0.32
C SER A 397 0.97 -17.75 -1.41
N LEU A 398 1.49 -18.17 -2.57
CA LEU A 398 0.68 -18.81 -3.61
C LEU A 398 0.08 -20.15 -3.14
N ASP A 399 0.80 -20.89 -2.30
CA ASP A 399 0.35 -22.19 -1.78
C ASP A 399 -0.90 -22.03 -0.90
N THR A 400 -0.92 -21.01 -0.04
CA THR A 400 -2.05 -20.70 0.83
C THR A 400 -3.21 -20.05 0.09
N LEU A 401 -2.96 -19.31 -1.00
CA LEU A 401 -4.00 -18.81 -1.92
C LEU A 401 -4.55 -19.90 -2.84
N GLY A 402 -3.78 -20.96 -3.09
CA GLY A 402 -4.10 -22.05 -4.01
C GLY A 402 -5.49 -22.63 -3.78
N PRO A 403 -5.85 -23.07 -2.57
CA PRO A 403 -7.15 -23.68 -2.28
C PRO A 403 -8.38 -22.76 -2.44
N LEU A 404 -8.20 -21.44 -2.30
CA LEU A 404 -9.31 -20.48 -2.23
C LEU A 404 -9.94 -20.20 -3.60
N PRO A 405 -11.25 -19.95 -3.67
CA PRO A 405 -11.85 -19.36 -4.85
C PRO A 405 -11.25 -17.96 -5.09
N ARG A 406 -11.03 -17.61 -6.35
CA ARG A 406 -10.37 -16.35 -6.71
C ARG A 406 -10.89 -15.78 -8.01
N SER A 407 -10.90 -14.46 -8.10
CA SER A 407 -11.26 -13.71 -9.30
C SER A 407 -10.14 -12.76 -9.67
N THR A 408 -9.74 -12.75 -10.94
CA THR A 408 -8.96 -11.64 -11.51
C THR A 408 -9.84 -10.85 -12.47
N ALA A 409 -9.56 -9.56 -12.61
CA ALA A 409 -10.41 -8.67 -13.40
C ALA A 409 -9.58 -7.68 -14.22
N ILE A 410 -10.22 -7.09 -15.23
CA ILE A 410 -9.66 -5.94 -15.93
C ILE A 410 -10.04 -4.68 -15.16
N THR A 411 -9.02 -3.95 -14.72
CA THR A 411 -9.13 -2.62 -14.12
C THR A 411 -8.22 -1.64 -14.89
N TYR A 412 -7.79 -0.55 -14.26
CA TYR A 412 -7.00 0.48 -14.90
C TYR A 412 -5.98 1.05 -13.91
N ARG A 413 -4.99 1.75 -14.46
CA ARG A 413 -4.03 2.56 -13.70
C ARG A 413 -4.67 3.88 -13.33
N ASP A 414 -4.81 4.15 -12.04
CA ASP A 414 -5.42 5.39 -11.55
C ASP A 414 -4.43 6.55 -11.41
N ILE A 415 -3.13 6.26 -11.51
CA ILE A 415 -2.06 7.24 -11.61
C ILE A 415 -1.29 7.07 -12.92
N VAL A 416 -1.06 8.21 -13.54
CA VAL A 416 -0.20 8.38 -14.72
C VAL A 416 0.71 9.58 -14.49
N ALA A 417 1.91 9.54 -15.07
CA ALA A 417 2.84 10.66 -14.97
C ALA A 417 2.34 11.86 -15.78
N PRO A 418 2.74 13.09 -15.43
CA PRO A 418 2.45 14.26 -16.25
C PRO A 418 2.91 14.06 -17.70
N GLY A 419 1.99 14.25 -18.65
CA GLY A 419 2.25 14.05 -20.08
C GLY A 419 2.23 12.60 -20.57
N GLU A 420 2.05 11.62 -19.69
CA GLU A 420 1.91 10.21 -20.07
C GLU A 420 0.57 9.97 -20.79
N SER A 421 0.62 9.40 -22.00
CA SER A 421 -0.58 8.96 -22.70
C SER A 421 -0.95 7.55 -22.26
N TYR A 422 -2.15 7.42 -21.68
CA TYR A 422 -2.70 6.15 -21.22
C TYR A 422 -4.20 6.11 -21.46
N THR A 423 -4.67 4.97 -21.96
CA THR A 423 -6.09 4.69 -22.18
C THR A 423 -6.46 3.49 -21.31
N ALA A 424 -7.48 3.67 -20.45
CA ALA A 424 -8.01 2.56 -19.66
C ALA A 424 -8.55 1.44 -20.59
N PRO A 425 -8.34 0.15 -20.26
CA PRO A 425 -8.79 -0.95 -21.12
C PRO A 425 -10.31 -1.05 -21.30
N LEU A 426 -11.08 -0.48 -20.38
CA LEU A 426 -12.53 -0.48 -20.38
C LEU A 426 -13.10 0.92 -20.09
N PRO A 427 -14.32 1.25 -20.56
CA PRO A 427 -15.15 0.42 -21.44
C PRO A 427 -14.55 0.30 -22.85
N ALA A 428 -14.80 -0.82 -23.53
CA ALA A 428 -14.30 -1.08 -24.89
C ALA A 428 -15.46 -1.43 -25.83
N THR A 429 -15.49 -0.83 -27.01
CA THR A 429 -16.56 -1.04 -28.00
C THR A 429 -15.97 -1.56 -29.30
N GLY A 430 -16.51 -2.67 -29.81
CA GLY A 430 -16.05 -3.24 -31.08
C GLY A 430 -16.91 -4.40 -31.55
N LYS A 431 -16.77 -4.77 -32.83
CA LYS A 431 -17.34 -6.02 -33.37
C LYS A 431 -16.56 -7.24 -32.87
N GLU A 432 -15.27 -7.06 -32.65
CA GLU A 432 -14.36 -8.02 -32.06
C GLU A 432 -13.42 -7.29 -31.11
N LEU A 433 -13.29 -7.80 -29.90
CA LEU A 433 -12.40 -7.26 -28.87
C LEU A 433 -11.43 -8.36 -28.44
N SER A 434 -10.16 -7.97 -28.26
CA SER A 434 -9.13 -8.82 -27.64
C SER A 434 -8.68 -8.17 -26.35
N LEU A 435 -8.84 -8.89 -25.24
CA LEU A 435 -8.54 -8.41 -23.90
C LEU A 435 -7.67 -9.44 -23.19
N ARG A 436 -6.73 -8.97 -22.36
CA ARG A 436 -5.83 -9.86 -21.61
C ARG A 436 -6.16 -9.82 -20.12
N LEU A 437 -6.18 -10.99 -19.51
CA LEU A 437 -6.18 -11.19 -18.07
C LEU A 437 -4.99 -12.06 -17.71
N THR A 438 -4.49 -11.88 -16.50
CA THR A 438 -3.57 -12.80 -15.86
C THR A 438 -4.32 -13.44 -14.69
N ALA A 439 -4.36 -14.75 -14.63
CA ALA A 439 -4.82 -15.51 -13.48
C ALA A 439 -3.64 -16.30 -12.90
N VAL A 440 -3.76 -16.78 -11.68
CA VAL A 440 -2.88 -17.87 -11.26
C VAL A 440 -3.48 -19.18 -11.78
N PRO A 441 -2.71 -20.03 -12.47
CA PRO A 441 -3.21 -21.29 -13.01
C PRO A 441 -3.97 -22.08 -11.94
N ALA A 442 -5.11 -22.66 -12.30
CA ALA A 442 -5.60 -23.82 -11.55
C ALA A 442 -4.46 -24.85 -11.63
N GLY A 443 -3.97 -25.36 -10.50
CA GLY A 443 -2.98 -26.45 -10.53
C GLY A 443 -3.52 -27.69 -11.26
N ASP A 444 -2.82 -28.81 -11.17
CA ASP A 444 -3.17 -30.06 -11.89
C ASP A 444 -4.62 -30.57 -11.71
N ALA A 445 -5.35 -30.08 -10.69
CA ALA A 445 -6.78 -30.31 -10.53
C ALA A 445 -7.62 -29.35 -11.40
N ARG A 446 -8.38 -29.89 -12.35
CA ARG A 446 -9.36 -29.15 -13.19
C ARG A 446 -10.42 -28.44 -12.31
N ARG A 447 -10.19 -27.17 -12.01
CA ARG A 447 -11.12 -26.30 -11.27
C ARG A 447 -12.13 -25.65 -12.24
N PRO A 448 -13.36 -25.37 -11.81
CA PRO A 448 -14.31 -24.64 -12.64
C PRO A 448 -13.80 -23.21 -12.88
N CYS A 449 -13.71 -22.83 -14.15
CA CYS A 449 -13.29 -21.49 -14.59
C CYS A 449 -14.46 -20.76 -15.27
N GLU A 450 -14.82 -19.57 -14.81
CA GLU A 450 -15.87 -18.76 -15.41
C GLU A 450 -15.32 -17.44 -15.94
N ILE A 451 -15.74 -17.05 -17.14
CA ILE A 451 -15.59 -15.70 -17.67
C ILE A 451 -16.89 -14.95 -17.43
N ARG A 452 -16.82 -13.81 -16.75
CA ARG A 452 -17.98 -12.97 -16.41
C ARG A 452 -17.80 -11.62 -17.07
N ILE A 453 -18.73 -11.24 -17.95
CA ILE A 453 -18.65 -10.01 -18.73
C ILE A 453 -19.91 -9.20 -18.49
N GLU A 454 -19.76 -7.91 -18.19
CA GLU A 454 -20.88 -6.97 -18.26
C GLU A 454 -20.80 -6.19 -19.57
N ILE A 455 -21.88 -6.24 -20.34
CA ILE A 455 -22.03 -5.52 -21.60
C ILE A 455 -23.14 -4.48 -21.47
N ALA A 456 -23.01 -3.34 -22.16
CA ALA A 456 -24.07 -2.35 -22.20
C ALA A 456 -25.36 -2.95 -22.80
N SER A 457 -26.51 -2.62 -22.21
CA SER A 457 -27.80 -2.96 -22.79
C SER A 457 -28.01 -2.13 -24.07
N GLY A 458 -28.22 -2.79 -25.22
CA GLY A 458 -28.57 -2.12 -26.47
C GLY A 458 -29.99 -1.55 -26.39
N THR A 459 -30.26 -0.45 -27.10
CA THR A 459 -31.56 0.23 -27.10
C THR A 459 -32.59 -0.44 -28.02
N ASP A 460 -32.19 -1.26 -29.00
CA ASP A 460 -33.10 -1.85 -29.99
C ASP A 460 -32.78 -3.32 -30.33
N GLY A 461 -33.82 -4.17 -30.30
CA GLY A 461 -34.15 -5.11 -31.38
C GLY A 461 -33.19 -6.24 -31.75
N ALA A 462 -32.62 -6.97 -30.78
CA ALA A 462 -32.30 -8.42 -30.79
C ALA A 462 -31.21 -8.67 -29.74
N ARG A 463 -31.54 -9.37 -28.64
CA ARG A 463 -30.59 -9.70 -27.58
C ARG A 463 -29.64 -10.78 -28.08
N THR A 464 -28.50 -10.38 -28.65
CA THR A 464 -27.45 -11.32 -29.01
C THR A 464 -26.44 -11.46 -27.87
N VAL A 465 -26.03 -12.69 -27.62
CA VAL A 465 -24.99 -13.06 -26.66
C VAL A 465 -23.67 -13.16 -27.42
N PRO A 466 -22.61 -12.43 -27.03
CA PRO A 466 -21.35 -12.48 -27.76
C PRO A 466 -20.71 -13.87 -27.68
N LEU A 467 -19.98 -14.23 -28.73
CA LEU A 467 -19.12 -15.41 -28.76
C LEU A 467 -17.84 -15.09 -27.99
N VAL A 468 -17.52 -15.91 -26.99
CA VAL A 468 -16.35 -15.74 -26.14
C VAL A 468 -15.41 -16.93 -26.34
N SER A 469 -14.13 -16.66 -26.54
CA SER A 469 -13.08 -17.68 -26.46
C SER A 469 -11.93 -17.22 -25.57
N ALA A 470 -11.30 -18.16 -24.88
CA ALA A 470 -10.13 -17.95 -24.05
C ALA A 470 -8.95 -18.72 -24.66
N ASN A 471 -7.84 -18.02 -24.96
CA ASN A 471 -6.67 -18.57 -25.65
C ASN A 471 -7.03 -19.41 -26.88
N GLY A 472 -7.99 -18.93 -27.68
CA GLY A 472 -8.47 -19.59 -28.90
C GLY A 472 -9.48 -20.72 -28.67
N ARG A 473 -9.76 -21.12 -27.42
CA ARG A 473 -10.74 -22.17 -27.10
C ARG A 473 -12.13 -21.57 -26.82
N PRO A 474 -13.20 -22.02 -27.49
CA PRO A 474 -14.56 -21.53 -27.24
C PRO A 474 -15.00 -21.73 -25.78
N CYS A 475 -15.66 -20.73 -25.21
CA CYS A 475 -16.29 -20.82 -23.90
C CYS A 475 -17.79 -21.16 -24.05
N THR A 476 -18.33 -21.95 -23.14
CA THR A 476 -19.74 -22.36 -23.16
C THR A 476 -20.59 -21.35 -22.40
N PHE A 477 -21.64 -20.81 -23.02
CA PHE A 477 -22.60 -19.94 -22.32
C PHE A 477 -23.26 -20.68 -21.15
N LEU A 478 -23.33 -20.03 -19.98
CA LEU A 478 -24.00 -20.56 -18.79
C LEU A 478 -25.29 -19.82 -18.49
N LYS A 479 -25.21 -18.51 -18.30
CA LYS A 479 -26.36 -17.68 -17.89
C LYS A 479 -26.17 -16.21 -18.23
N GLU A 480 -27.28 -15.50 -18.25
CA GLU A 480 -27.38 -14.05 -18.39
C GLU A 480 -28.29 -13.49 -17.29
N GLU A 481 -27.85 -12.41 -16.67
CA GLU A 481 -28.53 -11.71 -15.58
C GLU A 481 -28.63 -10.22 -15.93
N ALA A 482 -29.74 -9.59 -15.55
CA ALA A 482 -29.88 -8.14 -15.68
C ALA A 482 -28.96 -7.44 -14.67
N ALA A 483 -28.29 -6.38 -15.12
CA ALA A 483 -27.51 -5.47 -14.29
C ALA A 483 -27.95 -4.02 -14.58
N ASP A 484 -27.65 -3.09 -13.69
CA ASP A 484 -28.10 -1.70 -13.86
C ASP A 484 -27.57 -1.09 -15.18
N GLY A 485 -28.49 -0.83 -16.12
CA GLY A 485 -28.17 -0.39 -17.48
C GLY A 485 -27.24 -1.32 -18.27
N ALA A 486 -27.11 -2.60 -17.89
CA ALA A 486 -26.18 -3.57 -18.46
C ALA A 486 -26.73 -5.01 -18.42
N ARG A 487 -26.04 -5.93 -19.09
CA ARG A 487 -26.30 -7.37 -19.05
C ARG A 487 -25.04 -8.07 -18.56
N ARG A 488 -25.14 -8.81 -17.45
CA ARG A 488 -24.05 -9.64 -16.95
C ARG A 488 -24.20 -11.03 -17.51
N ILE A 489 -23.20 -11.49 -18.25
CA ILE A 489 -23.23 -12.80 -18.89
C ILE A 489 -22.05 -13.62 -18.37
N VAL A 490 -22.31 -14.92 -18.16
CA VAL A 490 -21.33 -15.86 -17.62
C VAL A 490 -21.11 -17.00 -18.60
N TRP A 491 -19.84 -17.30 -18.86
CA TRP A 491 -19.41 -18.43 -19.67
C TRP A 491 -18.50 -19.35 -18.86
N GLN A 492 -18.64 -20.65 -19.07
CA GLN A 492 -17.67 -21.66 -18.65
C GLN A 492 -16.47 -21.62 -19.59
N ALA A 493 -15.29 -21.30 -19.08
CA ALA A 493 -14.03 -21.51 -19.78
C ALA A 493 -13.55 -22.94 -19.55
N PRO A 494 -13.02 -23.63 -20.59
CA PRO A 494 -12.26 -24.86 -20.39
C PRO A 494 -11.07 -24.58 -19.46
N SER A 495 -10.80 -25.46 -18.50
CA SER A 495 -9.69 -25.27 -17.54
C SER A 495 -8.34 -25.09 -18.25
N GLU A 496 -8.13 -25.84 -19.34
CA GLU A 496 -6.95 -25.82 -20.19
C GLU A 496 -6.86 -24.59 -21.12
N ALA A 497 -7.87 -23.71 -21.08
CA ALA A 497 -7.83 -22.43 -21.78
C ALA A 497 -7.02 -21.39 -21.00
N ILE A 498 -6.72 -21.61 -19.72
CA ILE A 498 -5.83 -20.75 -18.95
C ILE A 498 -4.39 -21.24 -19.14
N GLY A 499 -3.49 -20.36 -19.58
CA GLY A 499 -2.10 -20.70 -19.80
C GLY A 499 -1.42 -21.22 -18.52
N ALA A 500 -0.38 -22.04 -18.67
CA ALA A 500 0.42 -22.52 -17.54
C ALA A 500 1.16 -21.40 -16.80
N ASP A 501 1.39 -20.27 -17.48
CA ASP A 501 1.89 -19.01 -16.92
C ASP A 501 0.77 -18.13 -16.34
N GLY A 502 -0.48 -18.57 -16.45
CA GLY A 502 -1.65 -17.83 -16.01
C GLY A 502 -2.25 -16.88 -17.04
N ALA A 503 -1.62 -16.73 -18.22
CA ALA A 503 -2.10 -15.81 -19.23
C ALA A 503 -3.42 -16.30 -19.84
N CYS A 504 -4.39 -15.39 -19.96
CA CYS A 504 -5.67 -15.61 -20.60
C CYS A 504 -5.99 -14.48 -21.56
N SER A 505 -5.85 -14.74 -22.87
CA SER A 505 -6.30 -13.85 -23.93
C SER A 505 -7.75 -14.15 -24.25
N LEU A 506 -8.65 -13.23 -23.91
CA LEU A 506 -10.06 -13.30 -24.25
C LEU A 506 -10.32 -12.65 -25.60
N ARG A 507 -11.07 -13.36 -26.45
CA ARG A 507 -11.70 -12.80 -27.64
C ARG A 507 -13.20 -12.73 -27.40
N ILE A 508 -13.78 -11.55 -27.60
CA ILE A 508 -15.21 -11.29 -27.48
C ILE A 508 -15.68 -10.80 -28.85
N ALA A 509 -16.42 -11.64 -29.57
CA ALA A 509 -16.97 -11.31 -30.87
C ALA A 509 -18.48 -11.11 -30.76
N SER A 510 -18.97 -10.00 -31.30
CA SER A 510 -20.41 -9.77 -31.40
C SER A 510 -21.05 -10.88 -32.25
N ALA A 511 -22.19 -11.40 -31.79
CA ALA A 511 -22.95 -12.39 -32.54
C ALA A 511 -23.80 -11.75 -33.67
N ALA A 512 -23.85 -10.42 -33.75
CA ALA A 512 -24.47 -9.66 -34.83
C ALA A 512 -23.46 -8.72 -35.50
N GLU A 513 -23.82 -8.07 -36.61
CA GLU A 513 -22.95 -7.07 -37.23
C GLU A 513 -22.72 -5.81 -36.37
N ASN A 514 -23.50 -5.63 -35.30
CA ASN A 514 -23.43 -4.47 -34.43
C ASN A 514 -22.30 -4.60 -33.39
N PRO A 515 -21.52 -3.53 -33.15
CA PRO A 515 -20.52 -3.51 -32.07
C PRO A 515 -21.12 -3.76 -30.69
N THR A 516 -20.37 -4.44 -29.82
CA THR A 516 -20.71 -4.62 -28.40
C THR A 516 -19.81 -3.75 -27.53
N THR A 517 -20.39 -3.09 -26.53
CA THR A 517 -19.65 -2.33 -25.51
C THR A 517 -19.47 -3.18 -24.26
N VAL A 518 -18.23 -3.60 -23.98
CA VAL A 518 -17.84 -4.30 -22.75
C VAL A 518 -17.49 -3.29 -21.68
N ARG A 519 -18.09 -3.42 -20.49
CA ARG A 519 -17.91 -2.52 -19.34
C ARG A 519 -17.10 -3.14 -18.21
N LYS A 520 -17.14 -4.47 -18.09
CA LYS A 520 -16.47 -5.23 -17.02
C LYS A 520 -16.11 -6.62 -17.53
N VAL A 521 -14.95 -7.12 -17.10
CA VAL A 521 -14.50 -8.49 -17.36
C VAL A 521 -13.85 -9.05 -16.09
N GLU A 522 -14.30 -10.22 -15.66
CA GLU A 522 -13.67 -11.01 -14.60
C GLU A 522 -13.44 -12.45 -15.07
N LEU A 523 -12.34 -13.05 -14.64
CA LEU A 523 -12.06 -14.48 -14.71
C LEU A 523 -12.10 -15.03 -13.27
N TRP A 524 -13.08 -15.89 -13.00
CA TRP A 524 -13.23 -16.57 -11.72
C TRP A 524 -12.74 -18.01 -11.82
N ILE A 525 -12.05 -18.47 -10.78
CA ILE A 525 -11.59 -19.84 -10.59
C ILE A 525 -12.16 -20.33 -9.26
N GLY A 526 -13.07 -21.30 -9.29
CA GLY A 526 -13.72 -21.85 -8.09
C GLY A 526 -12.77 -22.63 -7.22
N ALA A 527 -13.11 -22.92 -5.95
CA ALA A 527 -12.21 -23.56 -4.98
C ALA A 527 -11.60 -24.89 -5.48
N ALA A 528 -10.44 -25.27 -4.93
CA ALA A 528 -9.93 -26.62 -5.15
C ALA A 528 -10.93 -27.65 -4.56
N ALA A 529 -11.17 -28.76 -5.26
CA ALA A 529 -11.95 -29.85 -4.69
C ALA A 529 -11.26 -30.31 -3.41
N ARG A 530 -11.99 -30.36 -2.28
CA ARG A 530 -11.47 -31.02 -1.09
C ARG A 530 -11.27 -32.47 -1.48
N GLY A 531 -10.04 -32.98 -1.40
CA GLY A 531 -9.78 -34.39 -1.60
C GLY A 531 -10.78 -35.16 -0.73
N GLY A 532 -11.60 -36.02 -1.35
CA GLY A 532 -12.46 -36.89 -0.60
C GLY A 532 -11.60 -37.64 0.39
N GLU A 533 -12.00 -37.67 1.66
CA GLU A 533 -11.69 -38.81 2.49
C GLU A 533 -12.13 -40.03 1.69
N GLU A 534 -11.17 -40.80 1.17
CA GLU A 534 -11.40 -42.20 0.86
C GLU A 534 -11.82 -42.84 2.18
N THR A 535 -13.12 -42.86 2.45
CA THR A 535 -13.72 -43.86 3.32
C THR A 535 -13.48 -45.21 2.65
N ARG A 536 -12.37 -45.84 3.02
CA ARG A 536 -12.14 -47.28 2.80
C ARG A 536 -12.92 -48.09 3.83
#